data_AF-A0A2C5ZEB1-F1
#
_entry.id   AF-A0A2C5ZEB1-F1
#
_cell.length_a   1.000
_cell.length_b   1.000
_cell.length_c   1.000
_cell.angle_alpha   90.00
_cell.angle_beta   90.00
_cell.angle_gamma   90.00
#
_symmetry.space_group_name_H-M   'P 1'
#
loop_
_entity.id
_entity.type
_entity.pdbx_description
1 polymer ?
#
loop_
_entity_poly.entity_id
_entity_poly.type
_entity_poly.pdbx_seq_one_letter_code
_entity_poly.pdbx_strand_id
1 'polypeptide(L)'
;MVLDCAGGEALAGCWSAVKDGGVLLSVADSPDRVKPDWVTKKLVKSTWFLVEPRGSDLAHISDIVDRGLARPWVDSVVDFDEFQTAFEKVQQGRTKGKVVIRVAD
;
A
#
# COMPACT_ATOMS: atom_id res chain seq x y z
N MET A 1 -4.84 -11.32 8.93
CA MET A 1 -5.19 -10.00 8.39
C MET A 1 -4.86 -10.04 6.91
N VAL A 2 -5.65 -9.40 6.07
CA VAL A 2 -5.32 -9.12 4.67
C VAL A 2 -5.22 -7.61 4.52
N LEU A 3 -4.09 -7.14 3.98
CA LEU A 3 -3.85 -5.75 3.63
C LEU A 3 -3.85 -5.65 2.10
N ASP A 4 -4.79 -4.90 1.55
CA ASP A 4 -4.91 -4.63 0.12
C ASP A 4 -4.38 -3.24 -0.22
N CYS A 5 -3.57 -3.21 -1.27
CA CYS A 5 -3.02 -1.99 -1.87
C CYS A 5 -3.32 -1.90 -3.38
N ALA A 6 -4.04 -2.87 -3.95
CA ALA A 6 -4.29 -2.96 -5.38
C ALA A 6 -5.71 -2.51 -5.76
N GLY A 7 -6.71 -2.78 -4.92
CA GLY A 7 -8.10 -2.46 -5.23
C GLY A 7 -8.71 -3.38 -6.29
N GLY A 8 -9.87 -2.97 -6.85
CA GLY A 8 -10.53 -3.66 -7.96
C GLY A 8 -10.82 -5.15 -7.70
N GLU A 9 -10.58 -6.00 -8.70
CA GLU A 9 -10.78 -7.46 -8.62
C GLU A 9 -9.91 -8.11 -7.56
N ALA A 10 -8.69 -7.60 -7.32
CA ALA A 10 -7.81 -8.13 -6.28
C ALA A 10 -8.43 -7.94 -4.89
N LEU A 11 -9.02 -6.76 -4.61
CA LEU A 11 -9.74 -6.51 -3.37
C LEU A 11 -10.99 -7.38 -3.22
N ALA A 12 -11.75 -7.60 -4.30
CA ALA A 12 -12.88 -8.54 -4.28
C ALA A 12 -12.39 -9.97 -3.93
N GLY A 13 -11.28 -10.41 -4.51
CA GLY A 13 -10.63 -11.69 -4.19
C GLY A 13 -10.13 -11.79 -2.75
N CYS A 14 -9.79 -10.66 -2.11
CA CYS A 14 -9.33 -10.64 -0.73
C CYS A 14 -10.39 -11.12 0.28
N TRP A 15 -11.68 -11.04 -0.05
CA TRP A 15 -12.77 -11.63 0.75
C TRP A 15 -12.67 -13.16 0.86
N SER A 16 -12.18 -13.80 -0.19
CA SER A 16 -11.91 -15.23 -0.23
C SER A 16 -10.67 -15.58 0.60
N ALA A 17 -9.65 -14.72 0.60
CA ALA A 17 -8.38 -14.94 1.27
C ALA A 17 -8.43 -14.67 2.79
N VAL A 18 -9.19 -13.66 3.23
CA VAL A 18 -9.30 -13.33 4.66
C VAL A 18 -10.04 -14.44 5.40
N LYS A 19 -9.52 -14.86 6.56
CA LYS A 19 -10.19 -15.86 7.41
C LYS A 19 -11.48 -15.28 8.02
N ASP A 20 -12.40 -16.16 8.40
CA ASP A 20 -13.55 -15.76 9.21
C ASP A 20 -13.09 -15.17 10.55
N GLY A 21 -13.77 -14.13 11.03
CA GLY A 21 -13.29 -13.30 12.15
C GLY A 21 -11.99 -12.53 11.88
N GLY A 22 -11.55 -12.44 10.62
CA GLY A 22 -10.33 -11.74 10.23
C GLY A 22 -10.49 -10.21 10.14
N VAL A 23 -9.41 -9.57 9.71
CA VAL A 23 -9.36 -8.14 9.37
C VAL A 23 -9.01 -8.02 7.89
N LEU A 24 -9.84 -7.31 7.14
CA LEU A 24 -9.59 -6.88 5.77
C LEU A 24 -9.45 -5.35 5.77
N LEU A 25 -8.25 -4.89 5.44
CA LEU A 25 -7.88 -3.48 5.40
C LEU A 25 -7.45 -3.16 3.98
N SER A 26 -8.02 -2.13 3.36
CA SER A 26 -7.56 -1.64 2.05
C SER A 26 -7.21 -0.17 2.11
N VAL A 27 -6.18 0.24 1.38
CA VAL A 27 -5.86 1.65 1.14
C VAL A 27 -6.36 2.14 -0.23
N ALA A 28 -6.83 1.22 -1.09
CA ALA A 28 -7.23 1.52 -2.46
C ALA A 28 -8.73 1.85 -2.58
N ASP A 29 -9.62 1.09 -1.92
CA ASP A 29 -11.08 1.32 -1.91
C ASP A 29 -11.72 0.65 -0.67
N SER A 30 -13.01 0.86 -0.45
CA SER A 30 -13.78 0.18 0.59
C SER A 30 -13.99 -1.30 0.26
N PRO A 31 -13.53 -2.24 1.12
CA PRO A 31 -13.72 -3.67 0.86
C PRO A 31 -15.20 -4.06 0.81
N ASP A 32 -16.07 -3.38 1.56
CA ASP A 32 -17.51 -3.67 1.60
C ASP A 32 -18.22 -3.34 0.27
N ARG A 33 -17.69 -2.39 -0.52
CA ARG A 33 -18.26 -2.04 -1.84
C ARG A 33 -18.09 -3.13 -2.88
N VAL A 34 -17.03 -3.94 -2.73
CA VAL A 34 -16.67 -5.00 -3.68
C VAL A 34 -16.79 -6.40 -3.06
N LYS A 35 -17.56 -6.52 -1.97
CA LYS A 35 -17.84 -7.80 -1.33
C LYS A 35 -18.66 -8.68 -2.27
N PRO A 36 -18.18 -9.88 -2.64
CA PRO A 36 -18.98 -10.80 -3.45
C PRO A 36 -20.15 -11.38 -2.64
N ASP A 37 -21.32 -11.51 -3.26
CA ASP A 37 -22.57 -11.93 -2.61
C ASP A 37 -22.50 -13.34 -2.00
N TRP A 38 -21.64 -14.20 -2.55
CA TRP A 38 -21.46 -15.57 -2.07
C TRP A 38 -20.61 -15.66 -0.80
N VAL A 39 -19.96 -14.57 -0.36
CA VAL A 39 -19.11 -14.57 0.83
C VAL A 39 -19.94 -14.38 2.10
N THR A 40 -20.01 -15.44 2.90
CA THR A 40 -20.74 -15.49 4.17
C THR A 40 -19.89 -15.16 5.40
N LYS A 41 -18.57 -15.01 5.25
CA LYS A 41 -17.64 -14.72 6.35
C LYS A 41 -18.02 -13.43 7.07
N LYS A 42 -17.90 -13.45 8.39
CA LYS A 42 -18.08 -12.30 9.28
C LYS A 42 -16.72 -11.85 9.78
N LEU A 43 -16.26 -10.72 9.26
CA LEU A 43 -14.98 -10.15 9.67
C LEU A 43 -15.14 -9.36 10.96
N VAL A 44 -14.08 -9.33 11.77
CA VAL A 44 -14.00 -8.41 12.91
C VAL A 44 -13.91 -6.97 12.41
N LYS A 45 -13.20 -6.75 11.29
CA LYS A 45 -13.10 -5.44 10.65
C LYS A 45 -12.93 -5.57 9.14
N SER A 46 -13.72 -4.79 8.40
CA SER A 46 -13.59 -4.51 6.97
C SER A 46 -13.51 -3.00 6.85
N THR A 47 -12.40 -2.45 6.36
CA THR A 47 -12.23 -0.99 6.40
C THR A 47 -11.35 -0.47 5.28
N TRP A 48 -11.72 0.70 4.76
CA TRP A 48 -10.85 1.54 3.96
C TRP A 48 -10.06 2.46 4.87
N PHE A 49 -8.75 2.49 4.69
CA PHE A 49 -7.85 3.41 5.37
C PHE A 49 -7.47 4.54 4.42
N LEU A 50 -8.00 5.73 4.73
CA LEU A 50 -7.48 6.97 4.20
C LEU A 50 -6.42 7.51 5.17
N VAL A 51 -5.29 7.93 4.64
CA VAL A 51 -4.16 8.38 5.45
C VAL A 51 -4.55 9.58 6.31
N GLU A 52 -4.24 9.51 7.59
CA GLU A 52 -4.23 10.66 8.49
C GLU A 52 -2.76 11.06 8.73
N PRO A 53 -2.33 12.27 8.34
CA PRO A 53 -0.95 12.68 8.47
C PRO A 53 -0.59 12.93 9.94
N ARG A 54 0.08 11.96 10.56
CA ARG A 54 0.53 12.03 11.96
C ARG A 54 2.05 12.04 12.04
N GLY A 55 2.61 13.17 12.46
CA GLY A 55 4.07 13.32 12.61
C GLY A 55 4.69 12.33 13.61
N SER A 56 3.94 11.95 14.65
CA SER A 56 4.36 10.93 15.62
C SER A 56 4.61 9.57 14.97
N ASP A 57 3.77 9.18 14.00
CA ASP A 57 3.88 7.89 13.33
C ASP A 57 5.11 7.89 12.40
N LEU A 58 5.38 9.00 11.72
CA LEU A 58 6.61 9.17 10.93
C LEU A 58 7.87 9.15 11.80
N ALA A 59 7.84 9.74 12.99
CA ALA A 59 8.95 9.69 13.93
C ALA A 59 9.26 8.25 14.39
N HIS A 60 8.22 7.45 14.68
CA HIS A 60 8.40 6.03 14.99
C HIS A 60 8.96 5.24 13.81
N ILE A 61 8.51 5.52 12.58
CA ILE A 61 9.06 4.89 11.38
C ILE A 61 10.54 5.26 11.20
N SER A 62 10.93 6.52 11.46
CA SER A 62 12.33 6.95 11.43
C SER A 62 13.19 6.13 12.40
N ASP A 63 12.78 5.99 13.66
CA ASP A 63 13.52 5.18 14.65
C ASP A 63 13.78 3.75 14.16
N ILE A 64 12.78 3.11 13.57
CA ILE A 64 12.91 1.76 13.02
C ILE A 64 13.95 1.71 11.89
N VAL A 65 13.96 2.72 11.02
CA VAL A 65 14.93 2.83 9.91
C VAL A 65 16.33 3.16 10.42
N ASP A 66 16.46 4.11 11.34
CA ASP A 66 17.73 4.56 11.92
C ASP A 66 18.42 3.43 12.70
N ARG A 67 17.63 2.56 13.33
CA ARG A 67 18.11 1.33 14.00
C ARG A 67 18.43 0.19 13.05
N GLY A 68 18.23 0.36 11.75
CA GLY A 68 18.46 -0.66 10.72
C GLY A 68 17.48 -1.84 10.77
N LEU A 69 16.36 -1.71 11.48
CA LEU A 69 15.34 -2.76 11.59
C LEU A 69 14.45 -2.84 10.35
N ALA A 70 14.39 -1.76 9.58
CA ALA A 70 13.79 -1.72 8.26
C ALA A 70 14.64 -0.84 7.33
N ARG A 71 14.49 -1.05 6.02
CA ARG A 71 15.08 -0.18 4.99
C ARG A 71 14.08 0.09 3.88
N PRO A 72 14.06 1.29 3.29
CA PRO A 72 13.30 1.52 2.08
C PRO A 72 13.86 0.66 0.95
N TRP A 73 12.96 0.09 0.16
CA TRP A 73 13.32 -0.56 -1.09
C TRP A 73 13.20 0.51 -2.17
N VAL A 74 14.32 0.91 -2.74
CA VAL A 74 14.39 1.87 -3.84
C VAL A 74 14.57 1.09 -5.13
N ASP A 75 13.62 1.25 -6.05
CA ASP A 75 13.64 0.63 -7.37
C ASP A 75 14.61 1.37 -8.30
N SER A 76 14.48 2.70 -8.32
CA SER A 76 15.38 3.57 -9.07
C SER A 76 15.38 4.99 -8.51
N VAL A 77 16.48 5.69 -8.74
CA VAL A 77 16.62 7.12 -8.54
C VAL A 77 16.83 7.73 -9.92
N VAL A 78 16.06 8.75 -10.27
CA VAL A 78 16.24 9.54 -11.50
C VAL A 78 16.41 11.01 -11.13
N ASP A 79 17.06 11.77 -12.00
CA ASP A 79 17.20 13.21 -11.80
C ASP A 79 15.89 13.94 -12.11
N PHE A 80 15.73 15.15 -11.59
CA PHE A 80 14.48 15.92 -11.72
C PHE A 80 14.12 16.22 -13.18
N ASP A 81 15.10 16.41 -14.05
CA ASP A 81 14.91 16.58 -15.50
C ASP A 81 14.37 15.32 -16.19
N GLU A 82 14.58 14.14 -15.59
CA GLU A 82 14.08 12.84 -16.04
C GLU A 82 12.77 12.41 -15.35
N PHE A 83 12.01 13.34 -14.74
CA PHE A 83 10.78 13.01 -14.02
C PHE A 83 9.78 12.19 -14.85
N GLN A 84 9.72 12.41 -16.16
CA GLN A 84 8.84 11.64 -17.06
C GLN A 84 9.16 10.13 -17.00
N THR A 85 10.44 9.77 -17.00
CA THR A 85 10.89 8.38 -16.87
C THR A 85 10.46 7.76 -15.54
N ALA A 86 10.43 8.54 -14.45
CA ALA A 86 9.91 8.04 -13.17
C ALA A 86 8.42 7.68 -13.25
N PHE A 87 7.59 8.55 -13.85
CA PHE A 87 6.16 8.28 -13.99
C PHE A 87 5.88 7.12 -14.94
N GLU A 88 6.58 7.02 -16.06
CA GLU A 88 6.47 5.89 -17.00
C GLU A 88 6.77 4.55 -16.32
N LYS A 89 7.82 4.48 -15.49
CA LYS A 89 8.14 3.28 -14.70
C LYS A 89 7.00 2.88 -13.77
N VAL A 90 6.46 3.83 -13.00
CA VAL A 90 5.35 3.56 -12.07
C VAL A 90 4.12 3.08 -12.83
N GLN A 91 3.79 3.70 -13.96
CA GLN A 91 2.63 3.35 -14.79
C GLN A 91 2.71 1.94 -15.38
N GLN A 92 3.91 1.42 -15.62
CA GLN A 92 4.08 0.03 -16.08
C GLN A 92 3.65 -1.00 -15.02
N GLY A 93 3.54 -0.61 -13.74
CA GLY A 93 3.09 -1.50 -12.64
C GLY A 93 4.10 -2.60 -12.29
N ARG A 94 5.37 -2.46 -12.66
CA ARG A 94 6.42 -3.49 -12.47
C ARG A 94 7.57 -3.06 -11.55
N THR A 95 7.49 -1.86 -10.98
CA THR A 95 8.51 -1.31 -10.07
C THR A 95 8.64 -2.16 -8.81
N LYS A 96 9.87 -2.41 -8.36
CA LYS A 96 10.15 -3.13 -7.12
C LYS A 96 10.63 -2.18 -6.03
N GLY A 97 9.69 -1.43 -5.46
CA GLY A 97 9.96 -0.43 -4.42
C GLY A 97 9.58 0.97 -4.86
N LYS A 98 10.22 1.98 -4.26
CA LYS A 98 9.99 3.39 -4.56
C LYS A 98 10.83 3.84 -5.75
N VAL A 99 10.21 4.55 -6.69
CA VAL A 99 10.91 5.37 -7.67
C VAL A 99 11.11 6.75 -7.05
N VAL A 100 12.35 7.20 -6.96
CA VAL A 100 12.73 8.45 -6.30
C VAL A 100 13.20 9.45 -7.35
N ILE A 101 12.75 10.70 -7.23
CA ILE A 101 13.24 11.81 -8.04
C ILE A 101 14.20 12.62 -7.17
N ARG A 102 15.46 12.76 -7.62
CA ARG A 102 16.48 13.58 -6.97
C ARG A 102 16.29 15.04 -7.38
N VAL A 103 16.17 15.94 -6.40
CA VAL A 103 15.95 17.39 -6.62
C VAL A 103 17.15 18.26 -6.24
N ALA A 104 18.12 17.69 -5.53
CA ALA A 104 19.37 18.33 -5.11
C ALA A 104 20.39 17.25 -4.72
N ASP A 105 21.66 17.63 -4.63
CA ASP A 105 22.75 16.82 -4.09
C ASP A 105 22.87 16.92 -2.56
#